data_AF-A0A845JU31-F1
#
_entry.id   AF-A0A845JU31-F1
#
_cell.length_a   1.000
_cell.length_b   1.000
_cell.length_c   1.000
_cell.angle_alpha   90.00
_cell.angle_beta   90.00
_cell.angle_gamma   90.00
#
_symmetry.space_group_name_H-M   'P 1'
#
loop_
_entity.id
_entity.type
_entity.pdbx_description
1 polymer ?
#
loop_
_entity_poly.entity_id
_entity_poly.type
_entity_poly.pdbx_seq_one_letter_code
_entity_poly.pdbx_strand_id
1 'polypeptide(L)'
;MRYVYYGFGGFIGFVCGIALNLIFYMLDQSGIKFADYLIKNFNFFGKYILQLIDALPLLGAVLGVLLVKYLFGRELEEERDEPR
;
A
#
# COMPACT_ATOMS: atom_id res chain seq x y z
N MET A 1 -17.04 -7.91 -15.09
CA MET A 1 -16.45 -6.56 -14.94
C MET A 1 -15.83 -6.33 -13.55
N ARG A 2 -16.51 -6.69 -12.45
CA ARG A 2 -16.10 -6.34 -11.07
C ARG A 2 -14.69 -6.77 -10.65
N TYR A 3 -14.24 -7.97 -11.07
CA TYR A 3 -12.90 -8.47 -10.73
C TYR A 3 -11.77 -7.63 -11.33
N VAL A 4 -12.03 -6.98 -12.48
CA VAL A 4 -11.06 -6.09 -13.13
C VAL A 4 -10.88 -4.81 -12.33
N TYR A 5 -11.94 -4.26 -11.73
CA TYR A 5 -11.87 -3.07 -10.86
C TYR A 5 -11.10 -3.33 -9.58
N TYR A 6 -11.32 -4.48 -8.92
CA TYR A 6 -10.54 -4.88 -7.76
C TYR A 6 -9.07 -5.12 -8.12
N GLY A 7 -8.80 -5.77 -9.26
CA GLY A 7 -7.45 -5.94 -9.78
C GLY A 7 -6.76 -4.61 -10.08
N PHE A 8 -7.48 -3.64 -10.66
CA PHE A 8 -6.97 -2.31 -10.98
C PHE A 8 -6.68 -1.49 -9.71
N GLY A 9 -7.57 -1.54 -8.72
CA GLY A 9 -7.36 -0.93 -7.40
C GLY A 9 -6.14 -1.48 -6.68
N GLY A 10 -5.99 -2.81 -6.68
CA GLY A 10 -4.82 -3.47 -6.11
C GLY A 10 -3.53 -3.14 -6.87
N PHE A 11 -3.59 -3.07 -8.20
CA PHE A 11 -2.45 -2.71 -9.03
C PHE A 11 -1.97 -1.27 -8.79
N ILE A 12 -2.89 -0.30 -8.74
CA ILE A 12 -2.55 1.10 -8.43
C ILE A 12 -1.99 1.20 -7.02
N GLY A 13 -2.63 0.54 -6.05
CA GLY A 13 -2.16 0.50 -4.66
C GLY A 13 -0.76 -0.09 -4.54
N PHE A 14 -0.46 -1.16 -5.29
CA PHE A 14 0.85 -1.79 -5.35
C PHE A 14 1.92 -0.86 -5.94
N VAL A 15 1.64 -0.25 -7.10
CA VAL A 15 2.56 0.70 -7.75
C VAL A 15 2.84 1.91 -6.85
N CYS A 16 1.81 2.42 -6.16
CA CYS A 16 1.96 3.47 -5.17
C CYS A 16 2.85 3.03 -3.99
N GLY A 17 2.63 1.83 -3.46
CA GLY A 17 3.45 1.26 -2.40
C GLY A 17 4.91 1.04 -2.82
N ILE A 18 5.17 0.62 -4.06
CA ILE A 18 6.52 0.57 -4.65
C ILE A 18 7.15 1.96 -4.70
N ALA A 19 6.43 2.96 -5.20
CA ALA A 19 6.95 4.33 -5.30
C ALA A 19 7.35 4.88 -3.93
N LEU A 20 6.53 4.65 -2.90
CA LEU A 20 6.85 5.04 -1.52
C LEU A 20 8.06 4.30 -0.97
N ASN A 21 8.14 2.98 -1.16
CA ASN A 21 9.31 2.20 -0.76
C ASN A 21 10.60 2.73 -1.43
N LEU A 22 10.52 3.06 -2.72
CA LEU A 22 11.64 3.64 -3.48
C LEU A 22 12.05 5.02 -2.95
N ILE A 23 11.08 5.88 -2.59
CA ILE A 23 11.35 7.18 -1.98
C ILE A 23 12.09 6.99 -0.66
N PHE A 24 11.67 6.06 0.20
CA PHE A 24 12.37 5.76 1.45
C PHE A 24 13.77 5.21 1.24
N TYR A 25 13.96 4.34 0.23
CA TYR A 25 15.27 3.85 -0.15
C TYR A 25 16.21 4.98 -0.60
N MET A 26 15.72 5.87 -1.46
CA MET A 26 16.48 7.06 -1.88
C MET A 26 16.75 8.01 -0.72
N LEU A 27 15.81 8.15 0.22
CA LEU A 27 15.97 8.99 1.39
C LEU A 27 17.09 8.47 2.30
N ASP A 28 17.13 7.15 2.53
CA ASP A 28 18.19 6.51 3.31
C ASP A 28 19.56 6.63 2.62
N GLN A 29 19.58 6.50 1.28
CA GLN A 29 20.79 6.70 0.48
C GLN A 29 21.26 8.17 0.44
N SER A 30 20.36 9.14 0.59
CA SER A 30 20.66 10.58 0.49
C SER A 30 21.41 11.17 1.69
N GLY A 31 21.73 10.35 2.70
CA GLY A 31 22.60 10.72 3.83
C GLY A 31 21.86 11.07 5.12
N ILE A 32 20.52 11.20 5.07
CA ILE A 32 19.70 11.00 6.26
C ILE A 32 19.64 9.48 6.44
N LYS A 33 20.61 8.92 7.17
CA LYS A 33 20.65 7.49 7.53
C LYS A 33 19.44 7.12 8.39
N PHE A 34 18.25 7.19 7.83
CA PHE A 34 16.98 7.14 8.54
C PHE A 34 16.84 5.78 9.21
N ALA A 35 17.24 4.71 8.53
CA ALA A 35 17.30 3.35 9.07
C ALA A 35 18.23 3.27 10.29
N ASP A 36 19.44 3.81 10.15
CA ASP A 36 20.49 3.81 11.19
C ASP A 36 20.08 4.70 12.38
N TYR A 37 19.42 5.84 12.14
CA TYR A 37 18.89 6.74 13.16
C TYR A 37 17.70 6.11 13.92
N LEU A 38 16.82 5.40 13.21
CA LEU A 38 15.68 4.69 13.82
C LEU A 38 16.14 3.50 14.65
N ILE A 39 17.08 2.70 14.15
CA ILE A 39 17.63 1.57 14.92
C ILE A 39 18.38 2.08 16.14
N LYS A 40 19.16 3.16 16.01
CA LYS A 40 19.99 3.67 17.11
C LYS A 40 19.19 4.35 18.22
N ASN A 41 18.07 5.02 17.91
CA ASN A 41 17.23 5.67 18.91
C ASN A 41 16.07 4.80 19.41
N PHE A 42 15.54 3.92 18.55
CA PHE A 42 14.29 3.21 18.80
C PHE A 42 14.40 1.68 18.68
N ASN A 43 15.59 1.14 18.36
CA ASN A 43 15.98 -0.27 18.27
C ASN A 43 14.89 -1.22 17.76
N PHE A 44 13.99 -1.69 18.62
CA PHE A 44 12.86 -2.55 18.26
C PHE A 44 11.87 -1.86 17.30
N PHE A 45 11.47 -0.62 17.61
CA PHE A 45 10.52 0.13 16.79
C PHE A 45 11.15 0.56 15.46
N GLY A 46 12.46 0.82 15.45
CA GLY A 46 13.20 1.09 14.22
C GLY A 46 13.18 -0.08 13.23
N LYS A 47 13.43 -1.30 13.71
CA LYS A 47 13.35 -2.52 12.89
C LYS A 47 11.93 -2.81 12.41
N TYR A 48 10.93 -2.56 13.26
CA TYR A 48 9.53 -2.74 12.88
C TYR A 48 9.11 -1.80 11.75
N ILE A 49 9.46 -0.51 11.82
CA ILE A 49 9.16 0.46 10.77
C ILE A 49 9.87 0.09 9.46
N LEU A 50 11.10 -0.38 9.51
CA LEU A 50 11.81 -0.85 8.31
C LEU A 50 11.10 -2.04 7.65
N GLN A 51 10.66 -3.03 8.43
CA GLN A 51 9.85 -4.12 7.92
C GLN A 51 8.51 -3.64 7.36
N LEU A 52 7.89 -2.63 7.98
CA LEU A 52 6.63 -2.05 7.49
C LEU A 52 6.84 -1.33 6.15
N ILE A 53 7.95 -0.61 6.01
CA ILE A 53 8.33 0.07 4.76
C ILE A 53 8.59 -0.97 3.66
N ASP A 54 9.26 -2.07 4.00
CA ASP A 54 9.50 -3.16 3.05
C ASP A 54 8.19 -3.86 2.64
N ALA A 55 7.22 -3.92 3.55
CA ALA A 55 5.87 -4.43 3.29
C ALA A 55 4.92 -3.41 2.64
N LEU A 56 5.32 -2.14 2.45
CA LEU A 56 4.47 -1.09 1.85
C LEU A 56 3.87 -1.48 0.49
N PRO A 57 4.58 -2.15 -0.44
CA PRO A 57 3.99 -2.57 -1.70
C PRO A 57 2.81 -3.52 -1.50
N LEU A 58 2.98 -4.50 -0.60
CA LEU A 58 1.94 -5.47 -0.27
C LEU A 58 0.77 -4.78 0.45
N LEU A 59 1.05 -3.94 1.44
CA LEU A 59 0.05 -3.18 2.17
C LEU A 59 -0.70 -2.21 1.24
N GLY A 60 0.00 -1.55 0.34
CA GLY A 60 -0.55 -0.68 -0.69
C GLY A 60 -1.50 -1.43 -1.61
N ALA A 61 -1.13 -2.65 -2.04
CA ALA A 61 -2.02 -3.50 -2.84
C ALA A 61 -3.31 -3.86 -2.07
N VAL A 62 -3.19 -4.32 -0.83
CA VAL A 62 -4.34 -4.69 0.01
C VAL A 62 -5.24 -3.48 0.27
N LEU A 63 -4.66 -2.33 0.61
CA LEU A 63 -5.38 -1.09 0.85
C LEU A 63 -6.03 -0.56 -0.44
N GLY A 64 -5.38 -0.69 -1.59
CA GLY A 64 -5.94 -0.33 -2.89
C GLY A 64 -7.17 -1.15 -3.24
N VAL A 65 -7.12 -2.48 -3.02
CA VAL A 65 -8.30 -3.36 -3.17
C VAL A 65 -9.40 -2.98 -2.17
N LEU A 66 -9.03 -2.74 -0.90
CA LEU A 66 -9.97 -2.38 0.15
C LEU A 66 -10.68 -1.06 -0.16
N LEU A 67 -9.95 -0.08 -0.68
CA LEU A 67 -10.45 1.24 -1.01
C LEU A 67 -11.42 1.20 -2.19
N VAL A 68 -11.10 0.41 -3.23
CA VAL A 68 -12.07 0.13 -4.31
C VAL A 68 -13.30 -0.58 -3.78
N LYS A 69 -13.15 -1.55 -2.85
CA LYS A 69 -14.28 -2.23 -2.23
C LYS A 69 -15.15 -1.32 -1.38
N TYR A 70 -14.56 -0.35 -0.69
CA TYR A 70 -15.31 0.59 0.13
C TYR A 70 -16.03 1.63 -0.73
N LEU A 71 -15.34 2.21 -1.73
CA LEU A 71 -15.86 3.28 -2.57
C LEU A 71 -16.90 2.78 -3.58
N PHE A 72 -16.58 1.69 -4.29
CA PHE A 72 -17.44 1.10 -5.31
C PHE A 72 -18.27 -0.06 -4.78
N GLY A 73 -18.16 -0.42 -3.50
CA GLY A 73 -18.96 -1.49 -2.90
C GLY A 73 -20.46 -1.27 -3.07
N ARG A 74 -20.91 -0.01 -3.02
CA ARG A 74 -22.32 0.37 -3.20
C ARG A 74 -22.77 0.29 -4.67
N GLU A 75 -21.99 0.82 -5.61
CA GLU A 75 -22.31 0.76 -7.04
C GLU A 75 -22.25 -0.68 -7.60
N LEU A 76 -21.33 -1.50 -7.08
CA LEU A 76 -21.19 -2.91 -7.49
C LEU A 76 -22.24 -3.84 -6.83
N GLU A 77 -22.93 -3.37 -5.79
CA GLU A 77 -24.10 -4.04 -5.20
C GLU A 77 -25.40 -3.70 -5.93
N GLU A 78 -25.58 -2.46 -6.43
CA GLU A 78 -26.74 -2.06 -7.24
C GLU A 78 -26.84 -2.85 -8.56
N GLU A 79 -25.71 -3.18 -9.20
CA GLU A 79 -25.65 -4.05 -10.39
C GLU A 79 -26.06 -5.52 -10.09
N ARG A 80 -26.52 -5.83 -8.88
CA ARG A 80 -27.03 -7.15 -8.46
C ARG A 80 -28.57 -7.23 -8.43
N ASP A 81 -29.27 -6.10 -8.34
CA ASP A 81 -30.74 -6.03 -8.19
C ASP A 81 -31.50 -5.72 -9.50
N GLU A 82 -30.80 -5.58 -10.64
CA GLU A 82 -31.45 -5.66 -11.97
C GLU A 82 -31.39 -7.11 -12.50
N PRO A 83 -32.48 -7.89 -12.39
CA PRO A 83 -32.59 -9.14 -13.12
C PRO A 83 -32.70 -8.80 -14.62
N ARG A 84 -31.72 -9.24 -15.41
CA ARG A 84 -31.93 -9.41 -16.84
C ARG A 84 -32.83 -10.61 -17.10
#